data_AF-A0A7D9KVI6-F1
#
_entry.id   AF-A0A7D9KVI6-F1
#
_cell.length_a   1.000
_cell.length_b   1.000
_cell.length_c   1.000
_cell.angle_alpha   90.00
_cell.angle_beta   90.00
_cell.angle_gamma   90.00
#
_symmetry.space_group_name_H-M   'P 1'
#
loop_
_entity.id
_entity.type
_entity.pdbx_description
1 polymer ?
#
loop_
_entity_poly.entity_id
_entity_poly.type
_entity_poly.pdbx_seq_one_letter_code
_entity_poly.pdbx_strand_id
1 'polypeptide(L)'
;MLKKNENLTKQITELSAEVAKANERNQKMESELSETAKRCADFQKKCAGFFNQVVSLNSKQQESEEEISSFKRACENLRAQVAEKEAMMVMMRDSLKTYEDDFRRENEEKAGIQKRMETAQQESERLRRENQSHMATIRHFESEIERMSKLLNDEKNRHKTTSGFQTGFGQPFGSSASRSFFHERTSQPIVVADGAGGVNESSTSNRQGSQAKSSPTLIECPYCSRSYPYHLIEGHVQDCMEDSLYMDD
;
A
#
# COMPACT_ATOMS: atom_id res chain seq x y z
N MET A 1 76.36 -52.44 100.12
CA MET A 1 76.00 -53.09 98.85
C MET A 1 74.49 -53.31 98.72
N LEU A 2 73.83 -54.06 99.63
CA LEU A 2 72.39 -54.38 99.56
C LEU A 2 71.44 -53.16 99.49
N LYS A 3 71.54 -52.18 100.40
CA LYS A 3 70.68 -50.97 100.38
C LYS A 3 70.79 -50.14 99.10
N LYS A 4 71.96 -50.12 98.45
CA LYS A 4 72.17 -49.42 97.18
C LYS A 4 71.48 -50.15 96.03
N ASN A 5 71.50 -51.49 96.05
CA ASN A 5 70.77 -52.32 95.10
C ASN A 5 69.26 -52.17 95.26
N GLU A 6 68.72 -52.18 96.48
CA GLU A 6 67.29 -51.95 96.72
C GLU A 6 66.82 -50.59 96.20
N ASN A 7 67.62 -49.53 96.40
CA ASN A 7 67.30 -48.19 95.90
C ASN A 7 67.33 -48.11 94.36
N LEU A 8 68.31 -48.76 93.73
CA LEU A 8 68.39 -48.84 92.26
C LEU A 8 67.22 -49.64 91.68
N THR A 9 66.84 -50.76 92.30
CA THR A 9 65.67 -51.54 91.89
C THR A 9 64.40 -50.71 91.96
N LYS A 10 64.20 -49.93 93.03
CA LYS A 10 63.05 -49.04 93.18
C LYS A 10 63.01 -47.97 92.07
N GLN A 11 64.14 -47.31 91.79
CA GLN A 11 64.24 -46.37 90.67
C GLN A 11 63.93 -47.02 89.32
N ILE A 12 64.43 -48.23 89.07
CA ILE A 12 64.15 -48.97 87.83
C ILE A 12 62.65 -49.24 87.70
N THR A 13 61.97 -49.66 88.78
CA THR A 13 60.53 -49.90 88.75
C THR A 13 59.71 -48.63 88.52
N GLU A 14 60.11 -47.51 89.13
CA GLU A 14 59.45 -46.21 88.95
C GLU A 14 59.63 -45.70 87.52
N LEU A 15 60.86 -45.72 86.98
CA LEU A 15 61.15 -45.34 85.60
C LEU A 15 60.43 -46.24 84.59
N SER A 16 60.35 -47.55 84.85
CA SER A 16 59.62 -48.49 83.98
C SER A 16 58.12 -48.16 83.94
N ALA A 17 57.53 -47.80 85.08
CA ALA A 17 56.13 -47.39 85.16
C ALA A 17 55.87 -46.04 84.45
N GLU A 18 56.81 -45.09 84.54
CA GLU A 18 56.73 -43.82 83.82
C GLU A 18 56.83 -44.02 82.30
N VAL A 19 57.76 -44.87 81.84
CA VAL A 19 57.89 -45.23 80.42
C VAL A 19 56.62 -45.91 79.90
N ALA A 20 56.02 -46.82 80.66
CA ALA A 20 54.74 -47.44 80.28
C ALA A 20 53.63 -46.40 80.11
N LYS A 21 53.47 -45.47 81.07
CA LYS A 21 52.49 -44.36 80.99
C LYS A 21 52.78 -43.42 79.81
N ALA A 22 54.04 -43.15 79.51
CA ALA A 22 54.43 -42.32 78.36
C ALA A 22 54.06 -43.02 77.04
N ASN A 23 54.30 -44.33 76.93
CA ASN A 23 53.90 -45.12 75.76
C ASN A 23 52.38 -45.13 75.55
N GLU A 24 51.59 -45.30 76.60
CA GLU A 24 50.12 -45.23 76.50
C GLU A 24 49.65 -43.85 76.02
N ARG A 25 50.26 -42.76 76.53
CA ARG A 25 49.95 -41.40 76.06
C ARG A 25 50.35 -41.21 74.59
N ASN A 26 51.50 -41.72 74.18
CA ASN A 26 51.93 -41.65 72.78
C ASN A 26 50.96 -42.38 71.85
N GLN A 27 50.56 -43.60 72.19
CA GLN A 27 49.57 -44.36 71.41
C GLN A 27 48.24 -43.61 71.29
N LYS A 28 47.79 -42.99 72.39
CA LYS A 28 46.58 -42.15 72.38
C LYS A 28 46.73 -40.94 71.46
N MET A 29 47.84 -40.22 71.55
CA MET A 29 48.12 -39.05 70.69
C MET A 29 48.21 -39.45 69.20
N GLU A 30 48.83 -40.59 68.88
CA GLU A 30 48.87 -41.12 67.51
C GLU A 30 47.48 -41.43 66.96
N SER A 31 46.60 -42.01 67.80
CA SER A 31 45.20 -42.26 67.42
C SER A 31 44.44 -40.95 67.16
N GLU A 32 44.55 -39.96 68.05
CA GLU A 32 43.91 -38.65 67.89
C GLU A 32 44.43 -37.88 66.67
N LEU A 33 45.73 -37.98 66.39
CA LEU A 33 46.35 -37.39 65.20
C LEU A 33 45.82 -38.05 63.92
N SER A 34 45.73 -39.38 63.90
CA SER A 34 45.18 -40.15 62.78
C SER A 34 43.72 -39.78 62.49
N GLU A 35 42.89 -39.66 63.51
CA GLU A 35 41.51 -39.20 63.36
C GLU A 35 41.41 -37.77 62.85
N THR A 36 42.24 -36.88 63.39
CA THR A 36 42.25 -35.47 62.97
C THR A 36 42.69 -35.33 61.52
N ALA A 37 43.70 -36.08 61.08
CA ALA A 37 44.13 -36.13 59.69
C ALA A 37 42.99 -36.60 58.75
N LYS A 38 42.23 -37.63 59.14
CA LYS A 38 41.04 -38.08 58.40
C LYS A 38 39.98 -36.98 58.30
N ARG A 39 39.65 -36.32 59.42
CA ARG A 39 38.71 -35.20 59.45
C ARG A 39 39.15 -34.06 58.53
N CYS A 40 40.44 -33.70 58.55
CA CYS A 40 41.00 -32.68 57.65
C CYS A 40 40.86 -33.06 56.18
N ALA A 41 41.15 -34.31 55.82
CA ALA A 41 40.99 -34.80 54.45
C ALA A 41 39.52 -34.75 53.98
N ASP A 42 38.58 -35.12 54.85
CA ASP A 42 37.15 -35.04 54.55
C ASP A 42 36.67 -33.59 54.38
N PHE A 43 37.13 -32.68 55.23
CA PHE A 43 36.85 -31.25 55.06
C PHE A 43 37.41 -30.71 53.75
N GLN A 44 38.64 -31.08 53.39
CA GLN A 44 39.25 -30.66 52.13
C GLN A 44 38.43 -31.13 50.92
N LYS A 45 37.93 -32.36 50.94
CA LYS A 45 37.02 -32.88 49.89
C LYS A 45 35.72 -32.08 49.83
N LYS A 46 35.11 -31.75 50.98
CA LYS A 46 33.89 -30.93 51.03
C LYS A 46 34.13 -29.53 50.47
N CYS A 47 35.24 -28.88 50.84
CA CYS A 47 35.62 -27.58 50.31
C CYS A 47 35.80 -27.61 48.78
N ALA A 48 36.45 -28.64 48.25
CA ALA A 48 36.58 -28.81 46.79
C ALA A 48 35.20 -29.01 46.11
N GLY A 49 34.29 -29.77 46.74
CA GLY A 49 32.92 -29.94 46.27
C GLY A 49 32.15 -28.62 46.20
N PHE A 50 32.19 -27.81 47.27
CA PHE A 50 31.56 -26.50 47.28
C PHE A 50 32.16 -25.55 46.25
N PHE A 51 33.49 -25.57 46.09
CA PHE A 51 34.16 -24.76 45.08
C PHE A 51 33.64 -25.06 43.67
N ASN A 52 33.56 -26.35 43.30
CA ASN A 52 33.03 -26.75 42.00
C ASN A 52 31.55 -26.37 41.81
N GLN A 53 30.76 -26.46 42.88
CA GLN A 53 29.37 -26.03 42.84
C GLN A 53 29.24 -24.52 42.59
N VAL A 54 30.06 -23.70 43.26
CA VAL A 54 30.09 -22.25 43.06
C VAL A 54 30.48 -21.91 41.62
N VAL A 55 31.52 -22.56 41.07
CA VAL A 55 31.94 -22.36 39.68
C VAL A 55 30.81 -22.69 38.70
N SER A 56 30.12 -23.83 38.91
CA SER A 56 28.99 -24.22 38.06
C SER A 56 27.82 -23.25 38.13
N LEU A 57 27.47 -22.76 39.33
CA LEU A 57 26.41 -21.77 39.51
C LEU A 57 26.77 -20.44 38.84
N ASN A 58 28.03 -20.02 38.93
CA ASN A 58 28.49 -18.79 38.29
C ASN A 58 28.39 -18.87 36.75
N SER A 59 28.71 -20.02 36.15
CA SER A 59 28.51 -20.25 34.70
C SER A 59 27.05 -20.10 34.30
N LYS A 60 26.13 -20.74 35.05
CA LYS A 60 24.69 -20.66 34.77
C LYS A 60 24.13 -19.24 34.95
N GLN A 61 24.65 -18.51 35.94
CA GLN A 61 24.29 -17.11 36.14
C GLN A 61 24.70 -16.27 34.92
N GLN A 62 25.94 -16.45 34.42
CA GLN A 62 26.42 -15.74 33.24
C GLN A 62 25.58 -16.06 31.99
N GLU A 63 25.27 -17.34 31.74
CA GLU A 63 24.41 -17.76 30.63
C GLU A 63 23.02 -17.08 30.71
N SER A 64 22.43 -17.04 31.91
CA SER A 64 21.15 -16.37 32.13
C SER A 64 21.22 -14.86 31.90
N GLU A 65 22.33 -14.21 32.29
CA GLU A 65 22.55 -12.77 32.07
C GLU A 65 22.69 -12.44 30.57
N GLU A 66 23.32 -13.31 29.80
CA GLU A 66 23.44 -13.20 28.34
C GLU A 66 22.07 -13.37 27.66
N GLU A 67 21.28 -14.35 28.07
CA GLU A 67 19.90 -14.55 27.59
C GLU A 67 19.01 -13.34 27.88
N ILE A 68 19.05 -12.81 29.12
CA ILE A 68 18.31 -11.60 29.51
C ILE A 68 18.71 -10.43 28.61
N SER A 69 20.00 -10.27 28.32
CA SER A 69 20.49 -9.20 27.46
C SER A 69 20.01 -9.37 26.01
N SER A 70 19.96 -10.60 25.51
CA SER A 70 19.39 -10.91 24.19
C SER A 70 17.89 -10.56 24.14
N PHE A 71 17.12 -11.00 25.13
CA PHE A 71 15.69 -10.71 25.21
C PHE A 71 15.39 -9.22 25.32
N LYS A 72 16.19 -8.45 26.07
CA LYS A 72 16.05 -6.99 26.14
C LYS A 72 16.18 -6.35 24.75
N ARG A 73 17.19 -6.73 23.97
CA ARG A 73 17.38 -6.22 22.60
C ARG A 73 16.23 -6.62 21.68
N ALA A 74 15.74 -7.85 21.78
CA ALA A 74 14.58 -8.30 21.00
C ALA A 74 13.32 -7.48 21.33
N CYS A 75 13.06 -7.22 22.60
CA CYS A 75 11.95 -6.37 23.05
C CYS A 75 12.06 -4.93 22.54
N GLU A 76 13.26 -4.34 22.56
CA GLU A 76 13.50 -2.99 22.03
C GLU A 76 13.26 -2.91 20.53
N ASN A 77 13.74 -3.90 19.77
CA ASN A 77 13.50 -3.99 18.32
C ASN A 77 12.00 -4.12 18.01
N LEU A 78 11.28 -4.99 18.72
CA LEU A 78 9.83 -5.14 18.53
C LEU A 78 9.07 -3.85 18.86
N ARG A 79 9.45 -3.13 19.92
CA ARG A 79 8.85 -1.82 20.24
C ARG A 79 9.09 -0.81 19.11
N ALA A 80 10.28 -0.77 18.53
CA ALA A 80 10.57 0.11 17.41
C ALA A 80 9.71 -0.23 16.17
N GLN A 81 9.57 -1.51 15.84
CA GLN A 81 8.72 -1.96 14.73
C GLN A 81 7.24 -1.63 14.95
N VAL A 82 6.74 -1.74 16.19
CA VAL A 82 5.37 -1.34 16.53
C VAL A 82 5.18 0.16 16.31
N ALA A 83 6.11 0.98 16.81
CA ALA A 83 6.04 2.43 16.65
C ALA A 83 6.07 2.86 15.16
N GLU A 84 6.88 2.20 14.34
CA GLU A 84 6.93 2.43 12.89
C GLU A 84 5.60 2.10 12.21
N LYS A 85 5.01 0.93 12.52
CA LYS A 85 3.72 0.52 11.98
C LYS A 85 2.59 1.43 12.44
N GLU A 86 2.61 1.89 13.69
CA GLU A 86 1.65 2.88 14.21
C GLU A 86 1.74 4.20 13.44
N ALA A 87 2.95 4.70 13.21
CA ALA A 87 3.16 5.91 12.41
C ALA A 87 2.63 5.74 10.97
N MET A 88 2.88 4.59 10.35
CA MET A 88 2.36 4.28 9.01
C MET A 88 0.83 4.23 8.98
N MET A 89 0.19 3.60 9.96
CA MET A 89 -1.27 3.57 10.07
C MET A 89 -1.87 4.96 10.22
N VAL A 90 -1.21 5.87 10.96
CA VAL A 90 -1.64 7.27 11.08
C VAL A 90 -1.57 7.97 9.71
N MET A 91 -0.43 7.86 9.01
CA MET A 91 -0.29 8.46 7.68
C MET A 91 -1.33 7.93 6.67
N MET A 92 -1.60 6.62 6.70
CA MET A 92 -2.63 6.02 5.84
C MET A 92 -4.03 6.53 6.18
N ARG A 93 -4.35 6.66 7.48
CA ARG A 93 -5.64 7.21 7.93
C ARG A 93 -5.82 8.66 7.48
N ASP A 94 -4.79 9.48 7.60
CA ASP A 94 -4.83 10.88 7.17
C ASP A 94 -4.97 11.01 5.64
N SER A 95 -4.31 10.13 4.90
CA SER A 95 -4.44 10.05 3.44
C SER A 95 -5.86 9.65 3.03
N LEU A 96 -6.44 8.62 3.67
CA LEU A 96 -7.83 8.21 3.42
C LEU A 96 -8.82 9.33 3.70
N LYS A 97 -8.66 10.03 4.83
CA LYS A 97 -9.50 11.17 5.18
C LYS A 97 -9.43 12.28 4.12
N THR A 98 -8.24 12.54 3.59
CA THR A 98 -8.05 13.51 2.50
C THR A 98 -8.82 13.07 1.25
N TYR A 99 -8.72 11.80 0.85
CA TYR A 99 -9.49 11.28 -0.29
C TYR A 99 -11.00 11.35 -0.06
N GLU A 100 -11.48 11.07 1.15
CA GLU A 100 -12.90 11.21 1.50
C GLU A 100 -13.38 12.65 1.38
N ASP A 101 -12.58 13.61 1.85
CA ASP A 101 -12.86 15.05 1.74
C ASP A 101 -12.92 15.51 0.28
N ASP A 102 -11.96 15.07 -0.54
CA ASP A 102 -11.89 15.41 -1.96
C ASP A 102 -13.05 14.78 -2.74
N PHE A 103 -13.36 13.51 -2.49
CA PHE A 103 -14.49 12.83 -3.13
C PHE A 103 -15.83 13.50 -2.79
N ARG A 104 -16.03 13.88 -1.52
CA ARG A 104 -17.21 14.64 -1.10
C ARG A 104 -17.32 15.96 -1.86
N ARG A 105 -16.21 16.71 -1.96
CA ARG A 105 -16.17 18.00 -2.67
C ARG A 105 -16.48 17.85 -4.16
N GLU A 106 -15.90 16.85 -4.81
CA GLU A 106 -16.17 16.55 -6.21
C GLU A 106 -17.66 16.20 -6.42
N ASN A 107 -18.25 15.44 -5.50
CA ASN A 107 -19.66 15.09 -5.58
C ASN A 107 -20.59 16.31 -5.39
N GLU A 108 -20.24 17.23 -4.49
CA GLU A 108 -20.92 18.51 -4.33
C GLU A 108 -20.81 19.39 -5.59
N GLU A 109 -19.62 19.47 -6.19
CA GLU A 109 -19.40 20.19 -7.43
C GLU A 109 -20.22 19.60 -8.59
N LYS A 110 -20.21 18.27 -8.72
CA LYS A 110 -21.00 17.54 -9.71
C LYS A 110 -22.49 17.81 -9.56
N ALA A 111 -23.02 17.78 -8.34
CA ALA A 111 -24.42 18.14 -8.08
C ALA A 111 -24.71 19.60 -8.47
N GLY A 112 -23.77 20.52 -8.20
CA GLY A 112 -23.85 21.91 -8.63
C GLY A 112 -23.88 22.08 -10.15
N ILE A 113 -23.04 21.35 -10.89
CA ILE A 113 -23.01 21.34 -12.36
C ILE A 113 -24.33 20.78 -12.91
N GLN A 114 -24.81 19.66 -12.38
CA GLN A 114 -26.05 19.03 -12.80
C GLN A 114 -27.23 20.01 -12.70
N LYS A 115 -27.35 20.71 -11.56
CA LYS A 115 -28.40 21.72 -11.36
C LYS A 115 -28.31 22.88 -12.36
N ARG A 116 -27.10 23.35 -12.68
CA ARG A 116 -26.89 24.40 -13.69
C ARG A 116 -27.28 23.92 -15.09
N MET A 117 -26.92 22.69 -15.44
CA MET A 117 -27.29 22.08 -16.71
C MET A 117 -28.82 21.96 -16.86
N GLU A 118 -29.52 21.48 -15.83
CA GLU A 118 -30.99 21.40 -15.82
C GLU A 118 -31.64 22.78 -15.99
N THR A 119 -31.12 23.79 -15.29
CA THR A 119 -31.60 25.17 -15.40
C THR A 119 -31.40 25.71 -16.82
N ALA A 120 -30.21 25.52 -17.40
CA ALA A 120 -29.90 25.94 -18.77
C ALA A 120 -30.76 25.20 -19.80
N GLN A 121 -31.04 23.90 -19.58
CA GLN A 121 -31.91 23.12 -20.45
C GLN A 121 -33.36 23.63 -20.39
N GLN A 122 -33.87 23.93 -19.21
CA GLN A 122 -35.20 24.53 -19.04
C GLN A 122 -35.28 25.90 -19.73
N GLU A 123 -34.24 26.74 -19.60
CA GLU A 123 -34.19 28.04 -20.26
C GLU A 123 -34.13 27.92 -21.79
N SER A 124 -33.30 27.01 -22.31
CA SER A 124 -33.23 26.74 -23.75
C SER A 124 -34.60 26.29 -24.29
N GLU A 125 -35.31 25.44 -23.55
CA GLU A 125 -36.64 24.97 -23.94
C GLU A 125 -37.69 26.09 -23.88
N ARG A 126 -37.60 26.99 -22.89
CA ARG A 126 -38.43 28.21 -22.83
C ARG A 126 -38.20 29.09 -24.07
N LEU A 127 -36.94 29.42 -24.36
CA LEU A 127 -36.58 30.25 -25.51
C LEU A 127 -36.99 29.60 -26.84
N ARG A 128 -36.91 28.28 -26.96
CA ARG A 128 -37.39 27.54 -28.14
C ARG A 128 -38.90 27.76 -28.35
N ARG A 129 -39.70 27.69 -27.29
CA ARG A 129 -41.16 27.92 -27.36
C ARG A 129 -41.48 29.37 -27.70
N GLU A 130 -40.79 30.32 -27.09
CA GLU A 130 -40.93 31.75 -27.40
C GLU A 130 -40.60 32.03 -28.88
N ASN A 131 -39.47 31.51 -29.38
CA ASN A 131 -39.10 31.63 -30.79
C ASN A 131 -40.14 31.00 -31.74
N GLN A 132 -40.70 29.84 -31.39
CA GLN A 132 -41.79 29.23 -32.19
C GLN A 132 -43.04 30.10 -32.24
N SER A 133 -43.41 30.71 -31.11
CA SER A 133 -44.51 31.67 -31.02
C SER A 133 -44.24 32.90 -31.89
N HIS A 134 -43.06 33.51 -31.78
CA HIS A 134 -42.66 34.65 -32.61
C HIS A 134 -42.69 34.32 -34.10
N MET A 135 -42.19 33.16 -34.51
CA MET A 135 -42.25 32.71 -35.91
C MET A 135 -43.68 32.48 -36.41
N ALA A 136 -44.62 32.11 -35.55
CA ALA A 136 -46.04 32.05 -35.90
C ALA A 136 -46.62 33.46 -36.11
N THR A 137 -46.31 34.40 -35.21
CA THR A 137 -46.71 35.81 -35.34
C THR A 137 -46.14 36.48 -36.59
N ILE A 138 -44.86 36.23 -36.91
CA ILE A 138 -44.22 36.74 -38.14
C ILE A 138 -44.97 36.21 -39.37
N ARG A 139 -45.20 34.89 -39.45
CA ARG A 139 -45.95 34.28 -40.57
C ARG A 139 -47.36 34.83 -40.73
N HIS A 140 -48.04 35.14 -39.61
CA HIS A 140 -49.34 35.80 -39.63
C HIS A 140 -49.24 37.20 -40.27
N PHE A 141 -48.28 38.02 -39.84
CA PHE A 141 -48.09 39.36 -40.41
C PHE A 141 -47.64 39.31 -41.88
N GLU A 142 -46.78 38.38 -42.28
CA GLU A 142 -46.39 38.17 -43.67
C GLU A 142 -47.62 37.88 -44.55
N SER A 143 -48.50 36.99 -44.08
CA SER A 143 -49.75 36.65 -44.77
C SER A 143 -50.70 37.86 -44.88
N GLU A 144 -50.71 38.72 -43.86
CA GLU A 144 -51.49 39.96 -43.84
C GLU A 144 -50.95 41.01 -44.81
N ILE A 145 -49.63 41.19 -44.86
CA ILE A 145 -48.95 42.04 -45.83
C ILE A 145 -49.22 41.56 -47.26
N GLU A 146 -49.16 40.25 -47.51
CA GLU A 146 -49.45 39.68 -48.82
C GLU A 146 -50.90 39.95 -49.24
N ARG A 147 -51.84 39.78 -48.31
CA ARG A 147 -53.27 40.07 -48.52
C ARG A 147 -53.50 41.54 -48.87
N MET A 148 -52.90 42.46 -48.11
CA MET A 148 -52.99 43.90 -48.37
C MET A 148 -52.34 44.29 -49.71
N SER A 149 -51.18 43.70 -50.02
CA SER A 149 -50.47 43.95 -51.28
C SER A 149 -51.28 43.50 -52.50
N LYS A 150 -52.00 42.36 -52.39
CA LYS A 150 -52.94 41.89 -53.43
C LYS A 150 -54.08 42.89 -53.63
N LEU A 151 -54.71 43.34 -52.54
CA LEU A 151 -55.79 44.33 -52.61
C LEU A 151 -55.33 45.63 -53.30
N LEU A 152 -54.15 46.16 -52.94
CA LEU A 152 -53.59 47.36 -53.58
C LEU A 152 -53.30 47.16 -55.07
N ASN A 153 -52.79 45.99 -55.47
CA ASN A 153 -52.56 45.67 -56.89
C ASN A 153 -53.88 45.53 -57.66
N ASP A 154 -54.91 44.93 -57.07
CA ASP A 154 -56.23 44.81 -57.67
C ASP A 154 -56.87 46.20 -57.87
N GLU A 155 -56.74 47.11 -56.91
CA GLU A 155 -57.15 48.52 -57.05
C GLU A 155 -56.39 49.23 -58.18
N LYS A 156 -55.06 49.07 -58.23
CA LYS A 156 -54.22 49.64 -59.30
C LYS A 156 -54.59 49.09 -60.68
N ASN A 157 -54.91 47.81 -60.78
CA ASN A 157 -55.34 47.17 -62.03
C ASN A 157 -56.76 47.60 -62.43
N ARG A 158 -57.66 47.86 -61.47
CA ARG A 158 -58.99 48.46 -61.72
C ARG A 158 -58.90 49.91 -62.23
N HIS A 159 -57.94 50.69 -61.73
CA HIS A 159 -57.68 52.03 -62.25
C HIS A 159 -57.04 52.03 -63.66
N LYS A 160 -56.30 50.98 -64.03
CA LYS A 160 -55.82 50.78 -65.42
C LYS A 160 -56.91 50.34 -66.39
N THR A 161 -57.92 49.56 -65.96
CA THR A 161 -59.01 49.13 -66.84
C THR A 161 -60.11 50.19 -67.05
N THR A 162 -60.04 51.33 -66.35
CA THR A 162 -60.99 52.46 -66.52
C THR A 162 -60.38 53.64 -67.32
N SER A 163 -59.11 53.57 -67.74
CA SER A 163 -58.51 54.57 -68.64
C SER A 163 -57.58 53.92 -69.67
N GLY A 164 -58.09 53.63 -70.87
CA GLY A 164 -57.23 53.14 -71.96
C GLY A 164 -57.94 52.29 -73.01
N PHE A 165 -58.91 52.87 -73.70
CA PHE A 165 -59.35 52.40 -75.02
C PHE A 165 -58.25 52.77 -76.04
N GLN A 166 -57.44 51.82 -76.52
CA GLN A 166 -56.94 51.69 -77.92
C GLN A 166 -55.70 50.78 -78.09
N THR A 167 -55.90 49.73 -78.91
CA THR A 167 -55.04 49.17 -79.99
C THR A 167 -53.55 48.86 -79.78
N GLY A 168 -53.14 47.65 -80.20
CA GLY A 168 -51.88 47.48 -80.93
C GLY A 168 -51.09 46.18 -80.70
N PHE A 169 -51.28 45.20 -81.60
CA PHE A 169 -50.27 44.36 -82.27
C PHE A 169 -48.96 43.92 -81.55
N GLY A 170 -48.70 42.61 -81.56
CA GLY A 170 -47.32 42.04 -81.62
C GLY A 170 -47.08 40.73 -80.86
N GLN A 171 -47.10 39.59 -81.56
CA GLN A 171 -46.22 38.41 -81.27
C GLN A 171 -44.77 38.75 -81.70
N PRO A 172 -43.66 37.96 -81.46
CA PRO A 172 -43.56 36.47 -81.41
C PRO A 172 -42.38 35.86 -80.57
N PHE A 173 -42.13 34.54 -80.75
CA PHE A 173 -40.94 33.71 -80.39
C PHE A 173 -40.71 33.41 -78.89
N GLY A 174 -40.24 32.25 -78.43
CA GLY A 174 -39.53 31.12 -79.03
C GLY A 174 -38.40 30.72 -78.06
N SER A 175 -38.33 29.42 -77.71
CA SER A 175 -37.19 28.62 -77.17
C SER A 175 -36.27 29.24 -76.09
N SER A 176 -35.85 28.54 -75.03
CA SER A 176 -34.80 27.51 -75.11
C SER A 176 -34.40 27.08 -73.68
N ALA A 177 -33.86 25.87 -73.59
CA ALA A 177 -33.29 25.26 -72.40
C ALA A 177 -31.93 25.83 -71.95
N SER A 178 -31.50 25.33 -70.78
CA SER A 178 -30.12 25.08 -70.33
C SER A 178 -29.37 26.21 -69.61
N ARG A 179 -29.04 25.99 -68.33
CA ARG A 179 -27.70 25.51 -67.89
C ARG A 179 -27.58 25.47 -66.35
N SER A 180 -27.11 24.34 -65.87
CA SER A 180 -26.46 24.12 -64.57
C SER A 180 -25.15 24.91 -64.44
N PHE A 181 -24.57 25.03 -63.23
CA PHE A 181 -23.15 24.75 -62.88
C PHE A 181 -22.79 25.18 -61.41
N PHE A 182 -22.51 24.18 -60.55
CA PHE A 182 -21.56 24.03 -59.39
C PHE A 182 -21.53 24.98 -58.17
N HIS A 183 -21.14 24.59 -56.92
CA HIS A 183 -20.57 23.39 -56.23
C HIS A 183 -21.24 23.27 -54.83
N GLU A 184 -21.58 22.12 -54.26
CA GLU A 184 -20.74 21.05 -53.66
C GLU A 184 -19.82 21.50 -52.50
N ARG A 185 -20.22 21.21 -51.26
CA ARG A 185 -19.35 20.61 -50.23
C ARG A 185 -20.17 19.85 -49.20
N THR A 186 -19.94 18.55 -49.27
CA THR A 186 -20.24 17.43 -48.39
C THR A 186 -19.82 17.66 -46.94
N SER A 187 -20.64 17.20 -46.00
CA SER A 187 -20.20 16.59 -44.74
C SER A 187 -21.26 15.59 -44.29
N GLN A 188 -20.91 14.31 -44.41
CA GLN A 188 -21.70 13.12 -44.10
C GLN A 188 -21.69 12.80 -42.60
N PRO A 189 -22.63 11.94 -42.14
CA PRO A 189 -22.84 11.60 -40.75
C PRO A 189 -21.90 10.48 -40.27
N ILE A 190 -21.55 10.50 -38.97
CA ILE A 190 -20.82 9.42 -38.31
C ILE A 190 -21.83 8.40 -37.76
N VAL A 191 -21.75 7.18 -38.26
CA VAL A 191 -22.39 5.99 -37.69
C VAL A 191 -21.30 5.04 -37.19
N VAL A 192 -21.58 4.48 -36.02
CA VAL A 192 -20.81 3.54 -35.21
C VAL A 192 -20.57 2.21 -35.94
N ALA A 193 -19.39 1.62 -35.79
CA ALA A 193 -19.20 0.18 -35.92
C ALA A 193 -18.02 -0.31 -35.07
N ASP A 194 -18.29 -1.40 -34.35
CA ASP A 194 -17.39 -2.23 -33.56
C ASP A 194 -16.22 -2.82 -34.35
N GLY A 195 -15.12 -3.13 -33.66
CA GLY A 195 -14.02 -3.91 -34.22
C GLY A 195 -12.90 -4.19 -33.22
N ALA A 196 -12.93 -5.41 -32.67
CA ALA A 196 -11.85 -6.03 -31.92
C ALA A 196 -10.61 -6.31 -32.79
N GLY A 197 -9.42 -6.38 -32.18
CA GLY A 197 -8.21 -6.97 -32.79
C GLY A 197 -6.92 -6.42 -32.19
N GLY A 198 -6.17 -7.26 -31.48
CA GLY A 198 -4.93 -6.91 -30.81
C GLY A 198 -3.64 -7.09 -31.63
N VAL A 199 -2.55 -7.12 -30.86
CA VAL A 199 -1.15 -7.56 -31.11
C VAL A 199 -0.16 -6.69 -31.93
N ASN A 200 0.71 -6.03 -31.15
CA ASN A 200 2.18 -6.15 -31.04
C ASN A 200 3.19 -5.57 -32.09
N GLU A 201 4.16 -4.86 -31.48
CA GLU A 201 5.62 -4.73 -31.76
C GLU A 201 6.24 -3.97 -32.95
N SER A 202 6.97 -2.89 -32.56
CA SER A 202 8.40 -2.59 -32.84
C SER A 202 8.85 -1.60 -33.94
N SER A 203 9.61 -0.58 -33.45
CA SER A 203 10.72 0.18 -34.08
C SER A 203 10.33 1.23 -35.16
N THR A 204 10.84 2.48 -35.23
CA THR A 204 12.07 3.11 -34.71
C THR A 204 11.99 4.65 -34.86
N SER A 205 12.70 5.38 -33.97
CA SER A 205 13.40 6.66 -34.16
C SER A 205 12.73 8.03 -33.91
N ASN A 206 13.20 8.63 -32.80
CA ASN A 206 13.61 10.03 -32.56
C ASN A 206 12.63 11.21 -32.68
N ARG A 207 12.24 11.75 -31.51
CA ARG A 207 12.61 13.12 -31.08
C ARG A 207 12.50 13.30 -29.56
N GLN A 208 13.50 13.99 -29.02
CA GLN A 208 13.74 14.24 -27.60
C GLN A 208 12.61 15.03 -26.93
N GLY A 209 12.19 14.53 -25.78
CA GLY A 209 11.40 15.23 -24.77
C GLY A 209 11.58 14.46 -23.46
N SER A 210 12.35 15.02 -22.54
CA SER A 210 12.73 14.41 -21.25
C SER A 210 11.50 14.24 -20.34
N GLN A 211 10.90 13.05 -20.38
CA GLN A 211 10.04 12.53 -19.33
C GLN A 211 10.80 11.38 -18.65
N ALA A 212 11.06 11.54 -17.36
CA ALA A 212 11.47 10.43 -16.51
C ALA A 212 10.31 9.43 -16.46
N LYS A 213 10.34 8.42 -17.34
CA LYS A 213 9.48 7.25 -17.25
C LYS A 213 9.93 6.50 -16.01
N SER A 214 9.15 6.61 -14.94
CA SER A 214 9.30 5.79 -13.74
C SER A 214 9.40 4.33 -14.17
N SER A 215 10.53 3.70 -13.87
CA SER A 215 10.69 2.25 -14.01
C SER A 215 9.49 1.57 -13.35
N PRO A 216 8.86 0.58 -13.98
CA PRO A 216 7.78 -0.16 -13.35
C PRO A 216 8.32 -0.76 -12.05
N THR A 217 7.67 -0.43 -10.93
CA THR A 217 8.04 -0.95 -9.61
C THR A 217 7.92 -2.47 -9.65
N LEU A 218 9.06 -3.16 -9.62
CA LEU A 218 9.13 -4.61 -9.55
C LEU A 218 9.08 -5.04 -8.09
N ILE A 219 8.29 -6.07 -7.80
CA ILE A 219 8.13 -6.68 -6.48
C ILE A 219 8.67 -8.11 -6.55
N GLU A 220 9.48 -8.50 -5.57
CA GLU A 220 10.01 -9.85 -5.47
C GLU A 220 9.00 -10.81 -4.86
N CYS A 221 8.83 -11.97 -5.50
CA CYS A 221 8.02 -13.06 -4.98
C CYS A 221 8.71 -13.71 -3.77
N PRO A 222 8.04 -13.85 -2.61
CA PRO A 222 8.65 -14.40 -1.39
C PRO A 222 8.98 -15.89 -1.48
N TYR A 223 8.41 -16.62 -2.45
CA TYR A 223 8.60 -18.07 -2.59
C TYR A 223 9.73 -18.43 -3.56
N CYS A 224 9.96 -17.66 -4.62
CA CYS A 224 10.96 -17.96 -5.64
C CYS A 224 12.00 -16.85 -5.89
N SER A 225 11.91 -15.73 -5.17
CA SER A 225 12.80 -14.55 -5.28
C SER A 225 12.86 -13.91 -6.68
N ARG A 226 11.90 -14.20 -7.57
CA ARG A 226 11.81 -13.56 -8.89
C ARG A 226 11.02 -12.26 -8.80
N SER A 227 11.47 -11.25 -9.54
CA SER A 227 10.87 -9.91 -9.59
C SER A 227 9.77 -9.82 -10.67
N TYR A 228 8.60 -9.31 -10.29
CA TYR A 228 7.45 -9.13 -11.20
C TYR A 228 6.84 -7.73 -11.09
N PRO A 229 6.23 -7.20 -12.17
CA PRO A 229 5.38 -6.01 -12.09
C PRO A 229 4.21 -6.21 -11.14
N TYR A 230 3.77 -5.13 -10.46
CA TYR A 230 2.69 -5.16 -9.45
C TYR A 230 1.41 -5.88 -9.90
N HIS A 231 1.02 -5.79 -11.17
CA HIS A 231 -0.21 -6.43 -11.68
C HIS A 231 -0.05 -7.91 -12.04
N LEU A 232 1.17 -8.45 -12.03
CA LEU A 232 1.46 -9.85 -12.36
C LEU A 232 1.91 -10.67 -11.15
N ILE A 233 2.29 -10.02 -10.05
CA ILE A 233 2.78 -10.71 -8.85
C ILE A 233 1.67 -11.53 -8.18
N GLU A 234 0.42 -11.08 -8.19
CA GLU A 234 -0.71 -11.76 -7.53
C GLU A 234 -0.99 -13.13 -8.18
N GLY A 235 -1.10 -13.18 -9.51
CA GLY A 235 -1.26 -14.46 -10.23
C GLY A 235 -0.05 -15.38 -10.06
N HIS A 236 1.16 -14.84 -10.14
CA HIS A 236 2.37 -15.64 -9.96
C HIS A 236 2.50 -16.23 -8.55
N VAL A 237 2.20 -15.46 -7.49
CA VAL A 237 2.29 -15.94 -6.10
C VAL A 237 1.34 -17.11 -5.88
N GLN A 238 0.15 -17.07 -6.49
CA GLN A 238 -0.84 -18.14 -6.39
C GLN A 238 -0.33 -19.43 -7.04
N ASP A 239 0.21 -19.36 -8.25
CA ASP A 239 0.80 -20.52 -8.95
C ASP A 239 2.07 -21.03 -8.24
N CYS A 240 2.91 -20.12 -7.76
CA CYS A 240 4.19 -20.45 -7.11
C CYS A 240 4.00 -21.12 -5.74
N MET A 241 2.88 -20.84 -5.05
CA MET A 241 2.52 -21.53 -3.82
C MET A 241 2.09 -22.98 -4.07
N GLU A 242 1.39 -23.26 -5.17
CA GLU A 242 0.94 -24.62 -5.51
C GLU A 242 2.11 -25.53 -5.89
N ASP A 243 3.10 -25.01 -6.62
CA ASP A 243 4.30 -25.77 -7.02
C ASP A 243 5.25 -26.07 -5.85
N SER A 244 5.24 -25.25 -4.78
CA SER A 244 6.08 -25.48 -3.59
C SER A 244 5.57 -26.60 -2.68
N LEU A 245 4.30 -27.00 -2.81
CA LEU A 245 3.68 -28.05 -1.97
C LEU A 245 3.85 -29.47 -2.56
N TYR A 246 4.45 -29.59 -3.75
CA TYR A 246 4.59 -30.86 -4.47
C TYR A 246 6.03 -31.37 -4.59
N MET A 247 7.00 -30.73 -3.94
CA MET A 247 8.43 -31.08 -4.03
C MET A 247 9.03 -31.66 -2.73
N ASP A 248 8.20 -32.02 -1.75
CA ASP A 248 8.61 -32.62 -0.47
C ASP A 248 8.31 -34.14 -0.35
N ASP A 249 8.40 -34.89 -1.48
CA ASP A 249 8.42 -36.37 -1.50
C ASP A 249 9.73 -36.93 -2.11
#